data_AF-A0A369TIA4-F1
#
_entry.id   AF-A0A369TIA4-F1
#
_cell.length_a   1.000
_cell.length_b   1.000
_cell.length_c   1.000
_cell.angle_alpha   90.00
_cell.angle_beta   90.00
_cell.angle_gamma   90.00
#
_symmetry.space_group_name_H-M   'P 1'
#
loop_
_entity.id
_entity.type
_entity.pdbx_description
1 polymer ?
#
loop_
_entity_poly.entity_id
_entity_poly.type
_entity_poly.pdbx_seq_one_letter_code
_entity_poly.pdbx_strand_id
1 'polypeptide(L)'
;MTQDSKSGTSRRAFLRGTLAAGTAVAGAGMARAAGPDPLITEVQPWAQGLGDGVDATPYGLPIEFESDVIRRNVPWLTADPISSINFTPIHALDGTITPQGCAFERHHSGAIELAKPDYRLMVNGLVEKPLVFTYADLERFPRENHVYFCECAANTGMEWAGAQLNGAQFTHGMIHNMEYTGVSLRTLLEEAGADLSGDKWVYVEGADASSNGRSIPMEKALDDVLVAFKANGEALRKEHGYPVRLVVPGWEGNMWVKWLRRIEVMDGPVESREETSKYTDVMEDGSARKWTWVMDAKSVVTSPSPQSPITHGAGPLVITGLAWSGHGRITRVDVSKDGGMTWETARLAREGENKALTRFYLDTEWDGSEMLLQSRAMDETGYVQPTKAQLREVRGLNSVYHNNCIQTWHVKENGEAENVEVS
;
A
#
# COMPACT_ATOMS: atom_id res chain seq x y z
N MET A 1 76.17 10.04 -45.47
CA MET A 1 76.01 10.07 -43.99
C MET A 1 75.21 11.32 -43.63
N THR A 2 74.08 11.12 -42.94
CA THR A 2 73.36 12.06 -42.03
C THR A 2 73.03 13.46 -42.54
N GLN A 3 71.84 13.75 -43.10
CA GLN A 3 70.50 13.93 -42.49
C GLN A 3 70.33 15.06 -41.47
N ASP A 4 69.48 16.02 -41.87
CA ASP A 4 68.84 17.11 -41.12
C ASP A 4 68.08 16.65 -39.86
N SER A 5 68.01 17.52 -38.85
CA SER A 5 66.97 17.47 -37.82
C SER A 5 66.34 18.85 -37.57
N LYS A 6 65.03 18.93 -37.83
CA LYS A 6 64.12 20.00 -37.38
C LYS A 6 63.49 19.56 -36.06
N SER A 7 63.60 20.36 -35.01
CA SER A 7 62.92 20.10 -33.72
C SER A 7 61.50 20.66 -33.73
N GLY A 8 60.51 19.78 -33.88
CA GLY A 8 59.11 20.07 -33.63
C GLY A 8 58.76 19.87 -32.16
N THR A 9 58.22 20.90 -31.52
CA THR A 9 57.65 20.88 -30.17
C THR A 9 56.48 19.89 -30.11
N SER A 10 56.64 18.83 -29.31
CA SER A 10 55.63 17.79 -29.11
C SER A 10 54.46 18.29 -28.27
N ARG A 11 53.23 18.07 -28.76
CA ARG A 11 51.93 18.27 -28.07
C ARG A 11 51.83 17.60 -26.68
N ARG A 12 52.83 16.79 -26.28
CA ARG A 12 52.85 16.05 -25.02
C ARG A 12 53.34 16.89 -23.81
N ALA A 13 53.85 18.11 -24.03
CA ALA A 13 54.31 19.00 -22.94
C ALA A 13 53.21 19.92 -22.36
N PHE A 14 52.08 20.11 -23.06
CA PHE A 14 51.01 21.01 -22.62
C PHE A 14 50.09 20.40 -21.54
N LEU A 15 50.11 19.08 -21.35
CA LEU A 15 49.24 18.38 -20.39
C LEU A 15 49.81 18.27 -18.96
N ARG A 16 50.99 18.85 -18.67
CA ARG A 16 51.57 18.84 -17.31
C ARG A 16 51.45 20.16 -16.55
N GLY A 17 50.79 21.18 -17.13
CA GLY A 17 50.85 22.56 -16.65
C GLY A 17 49.59 23.15 -16.02
N THR A 18 48.52 22.39 -15.77
CA THR A 18 47.25 22.95 -15.25
C THR A 18 46.56 22.08 -14.21
N LEU A 19 47.31 21.59 -13.22
CA LEU A 19 46.72 21.24 -11.91
C LEU A 19 46.91 22.44 -10.99
N ALA A 20 46.16 23.49 -11.34
CA ALA A 20 45.91 24.63 -10.51
C ALA A 20 45.09 24.19 -9.29
N ALA A 21 45.35 24.87 -8.17
CA ALA A 21 44.53 24.85 -6.98
C ALA A 21 43.04 25.02 -7.32
N GLY A 22 42.26 24.02 -6.93
CA GLY A 22 40.81 24.05 -6.92
C GLY A 22 40.37 23.16 -5.78
N THR A 23 39.89 23.76 -4.70
CA THR A 23 39.20 23.08 -3.61
C THR A 23 38.05 22.24 -4.19
N ALA A 24 38.26 20.94 -4.28
CA ALA A 24 37.20 20.00 -4.64
C ALA A 24 36.23 19.91 -3.45
N VAL A 25 35.13 20.65 -3.52
CA VAL A 25 33.92 20.27 -2.79
C VAL A 25 33.47 18.96 -3.45
N ALA A 26 33.77 17.85 -2.80
CA ALA A 26 33.35 16.53 -3.23
C ALA A 26 31.84 16.41 -3.00
N GLY A 27 31.06 16.92 -3.94
CA GLY A 27 29.63 16.62 -4.03
C GLY A 27 29.47 15.12 -4.26
N ALA A 28 28.84 14.44 -3.32
CA ALA A 28 28.30 13.12 -3.56
C ALA A 28 27.31 13.21 -4.73
N GLY A 29 27.42 12.31 -5.70
CA GLY A 29 26.62 12.33 -6.93
C GLY A 29 27.44 12.27 -8.21
N MET A 30 28.73 12.63 -8.17
CA MET A 30 29.66 12.23 -9.23
C MET A 30 30.23 10.86 -8.88
N ALA A 31 30.15 9.91 -9.83
CA ALA A 31 30.93 8.68 -9.76
C ALA A 31 32.36 9.05 -9.35
N ARG A 32 32.78 8.64 -8.14
CA ARG A 32 34.17 8.83 -7.75
C ARG A 32 35.00 8.13 -8.81
N ALA A 33 36.07 8.77 -9.27
CA ALA A 33 37.08 8.09 -10.05
C ALA A 33 37.69 7.00 -9.14
N ALA A 34 37.06 5.85 -9.13
CA ALA A 34 37.58 4.66 -8.49
C ALA A 34 38.78 4.19 -9.32
N GLY A 35 39.77 3.61 -8.65
CA GLY A 35 40.73 2.76 -9.35
C GLY A 35 40.01 1.61 -10.06
N PRO A 36 40.72 0.79 -10.85
CA PRO A 36 40.13 -0.39 -11.48
C PRO A 36 39.39 -1.25 -10.44
N ASP A 37 38.09 -1.46 -10.64
CA ASP A 37 37.25 -2.27 -9.77
C ASP A 37 37.35 -3.75 -10.20
N PRO A 38 37.84 -4.68 -9.35
CA PRO A 38 37.97 -6.09 -9.69
C PRO A 38 36.66 -6.76 -10.14
N LEU A 39 35.50 -6.29 -9.67
CA LEU A 39 34.20 -6.81 -10.13
C LEU A 39 33.95 -6.55 -11.63
N ILE A 40 34.69 -5.60 -12.21
CA ILE A 40 34.65 -5.24 -13.63
C ILE A 40 35.88 -5.75 -14.37
N THR A 41 37.08 -5.54 -13.81
CA THR A 41 38.33 -5.84 -14.52
C THR A 41 38.67 -7.32 -14.54
N GLU A 42 38.09 -8.13 -13.66
CA GLU A 42 38.26 -9.58 -13.62
C GLU A 42 36.97 -10.27 -14.06
N VAL A 43 37.09 -11.37 -14.81
CA VAL A 43 35.92 -12.14 -15.26
C VAL A 43 35.30 -12.87 -14.07
N GLN A 44 34.04 -12.57 -13.78
CA GLN A 44 33.32 -13.09 -12.65
C GLN A 44 32.72 -14.49 -12.91
N PRO A 45 32.43 -15.30 -11.88
CA PRO A 45 31.91 -16.66 -12.06
C PRO A 45 30.62 -16.73 -12.89
N TRP A 46 29.70 -15.77 -12.71
CA TRP A 46 28.44 -15.68 -13.45
C TRP A 46 28.62 -15.32 -14.94
N ALA A 47 29.82 -14.89 -15.35
CA ALA A 47 30.18 -14.65 -16.74
C ALA A 47 30.96 -15.83 -17.36
N GLN A 48 31.17 -16.92 -16.61
CA GLN A 48 31.91 -18.11 -17.07
C GLN A 48 31.05 -19.38 -17.05
N GLY A 49 30.17 -19.54 -16.06
CA GLY A 49 29.28 -20.68 -15.90
C GLY A 49 27.88 -20.47 -16.48
N LEU A 50 27.13 -21.56 -16.63
CA LEU A 50 25.70 -21.50 -16.88
C LEU A 50 24.96 -21.31 -15.55
N GLY A 51 23.93 -20.47 -15.54
CA GLY A 51 22.96 -20.39 -14.45
C GLY A 51 21.88 -21.47 -14.56
N ASP A 52 20.81 -21.31 -13.78
CA ASP A 52 19.67 -22.22 -13.78
C ASP A 52 18.95 -22.26 -15.14
N GLY A 53 18.41 -23.43 -15.49
CA GLY A 53 17.60 -23.62 -16.68
C GLY A 53 16.23 -22.95 -16.57
N VAL A 54 15.60 -22.66 -17.71
CA VAL A 54 14.26 -22.03 -17.77
C VAL A 54 13.14 -22.90 -17.16
N ASP A 55 13.41 -24.18 -16.93
CA ASP A 55 12.52 -25.16 -16.32
C ASP A 55 12.77 -25.40 -14.83
N ALA A 56 13.80 -24.75 -14.24
CA ALA A 56 14.21 -24.96 -12.85
C ALA A 56 13.11 -24.57 -11.85
N THR A 57 12.35 -23.50 -12.14
CA THR A 57 11.32 -22.97 -11.24
C THR A 57 10.03 -22.66 -11.99
N PRO A 58 9.06 -23.59 -12.04
CA PRO A 58 7.79 -23.40 -12.74
C PRO A 58 6.92 -22.25 -12.21
N TYR A 59 7.07 -21.88 -10.93
CA TYR A 59 6.46 -20.68 -10.34
C TYR A 59 7.48 -20.02 -9.41
N GLY A 60 7.97 -18.86 -9.81
CA GLY A 60 9.10 -18.16 -9.16
C GLY A 60 8.78 -17.62 -7.75
N LEU A 61 9.84 -17.54 -6.94
CA LEU A 61 9.88 -16.75 -5.71
C LEU A 61 10.97 -15.67 -5.83
N PRO A 62 10.94 -14.63 -4.97
CA PRO A 62 12.04 -13.67 -4.89
C PRO A 62 13.38 -14.35 -4.65
N ILE A 63 14.46 -13.77 -5.21
CA ILE A 63 15.83 -14.20 -4.94
C ILE A 63 16.16 -14.03 -3.45
N GLU A 64 17.06 -14.86 -2.91
CA GLU A 64 17.37 -14.91 -1.46
C GLU A 64 17.84 -13.58 -0.86
N PHE A 65 18.42 -12.69 -1.68
CA PHE A 65 18.89 -11.36 -1.26
C PHE A 65 17.76 -10.39 -0.90
N GLU A 66 16.52 -10.70 -1.26
CA GLU A 66 15.30 -9.92 -0.96
C GLU A 66 14.43 -10.61 0.13
N SER A 67 15.04 -11.47 0.94
CA SER A 67 14.35 -12.31 1.94
C SER A 67 13.70 -11.52 3.08
N ASP A 68 14.04 -10.24 3.25
CA ASP A 68 13.45 -9.34 4.23
C ASP A 68 12.18 -8.64 3.74
N VAL A 69 11.89 -8.68 2.43
CA VAL A 69 10.68 -8.14 1.77
C VAL A 69 9.50 -9.09 1.94
N ILE A 70 9.14 -9.33 3.20
CA ILE A 70 8.10 -10.28 3.62
C ILE A 70 7.07 -9.65 4.55
N ARG A 71 5.94 -10.34 4.75
CA ARG A 71 4.98 -9.99 5.80
C ARG A 71 5.63 -10.11 7.17
N ARG A 72 5.30 -9.19 8.07
CA ARG A 72 5.69 -9.28 9.49
C ARG A 72 4.45 -9.26 10.38
N ASN A 73 4.53 -9.93 11.52
CA ASN A 73 3.49 -9.91 12.56
C ASN A 73 4.05 -9.23 13.81
N VAL A 74 3.19 -8.58 14.59
CA VAL A 74 3.52 -8.01 15.89
C VAL A 74 2.65 -8.72 16.94
N PRO A 75 3.18 -9.76 17.62
CA PRO A 75 2.36 -10.71 18.38
C PRO A 75 1.51 -10.10 19.50
N TRP A 76 1.94 -8.97 20.08
CA TRP A 76 1.24 -8.34 21.20
C TRP A 76 0.03 -7.50 20.78
N LEU A 77 -0.19 -7.25 19.48
CA LEU A 77 -1.33 -6.45 19.00
C LEU A 77 -2.67 -7.14 19.20
N THR A 78 -2.69 -8.47 19.21
CA THR A 78 -3.92 -9.26 19.28
C THR A 78 -3.76 -10.42 20.24
N ALA A 79 -4.85 -10.81 20.89
CA ALA A 79 -4.84 -11.93 21.84
C ALA A 79 -4.53 -13.28 21.18
N ASP A 80 -4.78 -13.43 19.88
CA ASP A 80 -4.67 -14.69 19.16
C ASP A 80 -4.19 -14.43 17.71
N PRO A 81 -3.24 -15.25 17.17
CA PRO A 81 -2.67 -15.05 15.84
C PRO A 81 -3.61 -15.42 14.68
N ILE A 82 -4.73 -16.12 14.95
CA ILE A 82 -5.76 -16.50 13.97
C ILE A 82 -6.74 -15.34 13.76
N SER A 83 -7.08 -14.62 14.83
CA SER A 83 -7.86 -13.37 14.78
C SER A 83 -6.94 -12.14 14.79
N SER A 84 -6.07 -12.05 13.79
CA SER A 84 -4.92 -11.14 13.81
C SER A 84 -4.70 -10.37 12.50
N ILE A 85 -3.54 -9.72 12.43
CA ILE A 85 -3.05 -8.86 11.38
C ILE A 85 -1.55 -9.12 11.12
N ASN A 86 -1.13 -9.11 9.86
CA ASN A 86 0.26 -8.93 9.49
C ASN A 86 0.43 -7.70 8.59
N PHE A 87 1.67 -7.37 8.21
CA PHE A 87 2.00 -6.08 7.60
C PHE A 87 2.76 -6.22 6.29
N THR A 88 2.31 -5.53 5.24
CA THR A 88 3.00 -5.43 3.94
C THR A 88 4.31 -4.64 4.08
N PRO A 89 5.41 -5.11 3.48
CA PRO A 89 6.72 -4.46 3.56
C PRO A 89 6.82 -3.20 2.69
N ILE A 90 5.91 -2.23 2.86
CA ILE A 90 5.80 -1.03 2.00
C ILE A 90 7.07 -0.16 1.97
N HIS A 91 7.97 -0.30 2.96
CA HIS A 91 9.26 0.38 2.99
C HIS A 91 10.19 -0.05 1.84
N ALA A 92 10.11 -1.31 1.41
CA ALA A 92 10.97 -1.88 0.37
C ALA A 92 10.30 -1.93 -1.01
N LEU A 93 8.99 -1.68 -1.09
CA LEU A 93 8.24 -1.74 -2.35
C LEU A 93 8.27 -0.41 -3.10
N ASP A 94 8.41 -0.47 -4.42
CA ASP A 94 8.27 0.67 -5.34
C ASP A 94 7.05 0.49 -6.28
N GLY A 95 6.72 1.53 -7.05
CA GLY A 95 5.50 1.57 -7.85
C GLY A 95 4.25 1.52 -6.97
N THR A 96 3.18 0.92 -7.48
CA THR A 96 1.85 0.91 -6.83
C THR A 96 1.23 -0.49 -6.67
N ILE A 97 1.65 -1.49 -7.43
CA ILE A 97 1.09 -2.86 -7.33
C ILE A 97 1.81 -3.63 -6.22
N THR A 98 1.06 -4.12 -5.25
CA THR A 98 1.62 -4.93 -4.16
C THR A 98 1.76 -6.39 -4.61
N PRO A 99 2.95 -7.00 -4.54
CA PRO A 99 3.10 -8.43 -4.80
C PRO A 99 2.22 -9.24 -3.84
N GLN A 100 1.31 -10.05 -4.38
CA GLN A 100 0.29 -10.74 -3.59
C GLN A 100 0.90 -11.71 -2.55
N GLY A 101 2.14 -12.17 -2.73
CA GLY A 101 2.86 -12.97 -1.73
C GLY A 101 3.26 -12.23 -0.45
N CYS A 102 3.37 -10.90 -0.48
CA CYS A 102 3.68 -10.08 0.70
C CYS A 102 2.61 -9.03 1.03
N ALA A 103 1.51 -8.98 0.27
CA ALA A 103 0.32 -8.19 0.59
C ALA A 103 -0.33 -8.66 1.90
N PHE A 104 -0.72 -7.72 2.77
CA PHE A 104 -1.06 -7.98 4.17
C PHE A 104 -2.27 -8.91 4.33
N GLU A 105 -2.41 -9.46 5.52
CA GLU A 105 -3.49 -10.36 5.89
C GLU A 105 -4.15 -9.90 7.19
N ARG A 106 -5.48 -9.83 7.17
CA ARG A 106 -6.32 -9.75 8.37
C ARG A 106 -7.31 -10.89 8.34
N HIS A 107 -7.37 -11.71 9.38
CA HIS A 107 -8.38 -12.78 9.53
C HIS A 107 -9.02 -12.69 10.90
N HIS A 108 -10.25 -13.20 11.03
CA HIS A 108 -10.95 -13.26 12.31
C HIS A 108 -11.11 -14.70 12.81
N SER A 109 -10.99 -15.69 11.91
CA SER A 109 -10.93 -17.13 12.20
C SER A 109 -9.94 -17.85 11.27
N GLY A 110 -8.87 -17.16 10.86
CA GLY A 110 -7.78 -17.73 10.04
C GLY A 110 -8.08 -17.80 8.55
N ALA A 111 -7.05 -18.12 7.76
CA ALA A 111 -7.17 -18.36 6.33
C ALA A 111 -7.72 -19.76 6.04
N ILE A 112 -8.97 -19.86 5.58
CA ILE A 112 -9.59 -21.14 5.24
C ILE A 112 -9.14 -21.62 3.85
N GLU A 113 -9.26 -22.93 3.63
CA GLU A 113 -9.13 -23.54 2.31
C GLU A 113 -10.52 -23.84 1.77
N LEU A 114 -10.86 -23.30 0.61
CA LEU A 114 -12.15 -23.49 -0.03
C LEU A 114 -11.93 -23.78 -1.52
N ALA A 115 -12.08 -25.03 -1.92
CA ALA A 115 -11.86 -25.43 -3.30
C ALA A 115 -12.97 -24.90 -4.22
N LYS A 116 -12.64 -24.58 -5.48
CA LYS A 116 -13.61 -24.13 -6.49
C LYS A 116 -14.82 -25.07 -6.66
N PRO A 117 -14.67 -26.42 -6.64
CA PRO A 117 -15.81 -27.33 -6.72
C PRO A 117 -16.77 -27.25 -5.54
N ASP A 118 -16.28 -26.88 -4.36
CA ASP A 118 -17.07 -26.76 -3.12
C ASP A 118 -17.71 -25.38 -2.98
N TYR A 119 -17.14 -24.38 -3.66
CA TYR A 119 -17.62 -22.99 -3.59
C TYR A 119 -19.05 -22.84 -4.09
N ARG A 120 -19.87 -22.16 -3.30
CA ARG A 120 -21.22 -21.71 -3.66
C ARG A 120 -21.40 -20.26 -3.23
N LEU A 121 -22.00 -19.45 -4.10
CA LEU A 121 -22.44 -18.09 -3.78
C LEU A 121 -23.96 -18.04 -3.83
N MET A 122 -24.60 -17.78 -2.68
CA MET A 122 -26.03 -17.55 -2.60
C MET A 122 -26.36 -16.07 -2.78
N VAL A 123 -27.35 -15.78 -3.62
CA VAL A 123 -28.00 -14.46 -3.70
C VAL A 123 -29.46 -14.65 -3.30
N ASN A 124 -29.90 -14.02 -2.20
CA ASN A 124 -31.22 -14.24 -1.61
C ASN A 124 -31.80 -12.95 -0.99
N GLY A 125 -32.95 -13.09 -0.29
CA GLY A 125 -33.62 -11.98 0.39
C GLY A 125 -34.73 -11.38 -0.47
N LEU A 126 -34.77 -10.05 -0.57
CA LEU A 126 -35.70 -9.29 -1.41
C LEU A 126 -35.32 -9.38 -2.90
N VAL A 127 -35.49 -10.59 -3.44
CA VAL A 127 -35.19 -10.96 -4.83
C VAL A 127 -36.37 -11.72 -5.42
N GLU A 128 -36.59 -11.58 -6.72
CA GLU A 128 -37.61 -12.36 -7.44
C GLU A 128 -37.28 -13.86 -7.41
N LYS A 129 -36.00 -14.22 -7.58
CA LYS A 129 -35.53 -15.59 -7.61
C LYS A 129 -34.24 -15.74 -6.81
N PRO A 130 -34.27 -16.42 -5.66
CA PRO A 130 -33.04 -16.81 -4.98
C PRO A 130 -32.16 -17.70 -5.86
N LEU A 131 -30.88 -17.37 -5.96
CA LEU A 131 -29.91 -18.05 -6.81
C LEU A 131 -28.76 -18.63 -5.99
N VAL A 132 -28.19 -19.72 -6.50
CA VAL A 132 -26.93 -20.28 -6.02
C VAL A 132 -26.01 -20.46 -7.22
N PHE A 133 -24.90 -19.74 -7.24
CA PHE A 133 -23.89 -19.83 -8.28
C PHE A 133 -22.76 -20.76 -7.85
N THR A 134 -22.27 -21.57 -8.78
CA THR A 134 -20.97 -22.23 -8.66
C THR A 134 -19.85 -21.27 -9.07
N TYR A 135 -18.60 -21.60 -8.77
CA TYR A 135 -17.46 -20.81 -9.27
C TYR A 135 -17.45 -20.72 -10.81
N ALA A 136 -17.80 -21.81 -11.50
CA ALA A 136 -17.85 -21.86 -12.95
C ALA A 136 -18.94 -20.96 -13.55
N ASP A 137 -20.04 -20.73 -12.82
CA ASP A 137 -21.09 -19.80 -13.25
C ASP A 137 -20.59 -18.35 -13.22
N LEU A 138 -19.86 -17.97 -12.15
CA LEU A 138 -19.30 -16.63 -12.01
C LEU A 138 -18.32 -16.27 -13.14
N GLU A 139 -17.54 -17.25 -13.62
CA GLU A 139 -16.58 -17.01 -14.70
C GLU A 139 -17.21 -16.72 -16.07
N ARG A 140 -18.53 -16.93 -16.21
CA ARG A 140 -19.30 -16.75 -17.45
C ARG A 140 -19.94 -15.36 -17.57
N PHE A 141 -20.03 -14.61 -16.48
CA PHE A 141 -20.53 -13.24 -16.51
C PHE A 141 -19.52 -12.27 -17.16
N PRO A 142 -19.98 -11.10 -17.65
CA PRO A 142 -19.09 -10.03 -18.11
C PRO A 142 -18.09 -9.64 -17.02
N ARG A 143 -16.82 -9.53 -17.41
CA ARG A 143 -15.72 -9.26 -16.49
C ARG A 143 -15.32 -7.80 -16.50
N GLU A 144 -14.93 -7.32 -15.33
CA GLU A 144 -14.29 -6.01 -15.14
C GLU A 144 -12.90 -6.17 -14.53
N ASN A 145 -12.00 -5.23 -14.83
CA ASN A 145 -10.65 -5.16 -14.28
C ASN A 145 -10.39 -3.77 -13.74
N HIS A 146 -10.03 -3.66 -12.46
CA HIS A 146 -9.79 -2.37 -11.81
C HIS A 146 -8.66 -2.46 -10.79
N VAL A 147 -7.86 -1.41 -10.67
CA VAL A 147 -6.82 -1.30 -9.65
C VAL A 147 -7.36 -0.56 -8.44
N TYR A 148 -7.35 -1.20 -7.27
CA TYR A 148 -7.86 -0.60 -6.03
C TYR A 148 -6.97 -0.91 -4.83
N PHE A 149 -6.90 0.04 -3.88
CA PHE A 149 -6.30 -0.22 -2.58
C PHE A 149 -7.33 -0.85 -1.64
N CYS A 150 -6.86 -1.72 -0.75
CA CYS A 150 -7.59 -2.20 0.42
C CYS A 150 -6.78 -1.84 1.65
N GLU A 151 -7.26 -0.89 2.45
CA GLU A 151 -6.65 -0.47 3.70
C GLU A 151 -7.49 -0.97 4.88
N CYS A 152 -6.86 -1.59 5.87
CA CYS A 152 -7.53 -1.92 7.12
C CYS A 152 -7.95 -0.64 7.84
N ALA A 153 -9.18 -0.58 8.38
CA ALA A 153 -9.63 0.55 9.19
C ALA A 153 -8.67 0.88 10.36
N ALA A 154 -8.00 -0.15 10.90
CA ALA A 154 -7.05 -0.03 12.00
C ALA A 154 -5.62 0.31 11.56
N ASN A 155 -5.36 0.56 10.26
CA ASN A 155 -4.04 0.98 9.81
C ASN A 155 -3.67 2.30 10.50
N THR A 156 -2.47 2.36 11.08
CA THR A 156 -2.02 3.50 11.91
C THR A 156 -2.83 3.69 13.21
N GLY A 157 -3.71 2.76 13.58
CA GLY A 157 -4.53 2.85 14.79
C GLY A 157 -3.73 2.81 16.09
N MET A 158 -2.61 2.08 16.11
CA MET A 158 -1.71 2.02 17.28
C MET A 158 -1.06 3.38 17.58
N GLU A 159 -0.99 4.24 16.57
CA GLU A 159 -0.33 5.55 16.65
C GLU A 159 -1.28 6.67 17.12
N TRP A 160 -2.53 6.35 17.49
CA TRP A 160 -3.52 7.31 17.97
C TRP A 160 -3.05 8.08 19.21
N ALA A 161 -2.33 7.43 20.13
CA ALA A 161 -1.94 8.02 21.42
C ALA A 161 -0.44 8.40 21.52
N GLY A 162 0.37 8.04 20.53
CA GLY A 162 1.83 8.14 20.63
C GLY A 162 2.49 7.53 19.40
N ALA A 163 3.77 7.84 19.18
CA ALA A 163 4.62 7.00 18.35
C ALA A 163 4.85 5.67 19.07
N GLN A 164 4.40 4.53 18.50
CA GLN A 164 4.52 3.21 19.17
C GLN A 164 5.39 2.23 18.39
N LEU A 165 5.15 2.10 17.08
CA LEU A 165 5.86 1.15 16.23
C LEU A 165 6.90 1.85 15.37
N ASN A 166 8.12 1.30 15.26
CA ASN A 166 9.20 1.93 14.49
C ASN A 166 9.32 1.30 13.09
N GLY A 167 8.66 1.92 12.10
CA GLY A 167 8.76 1.53 10.70
C GLY A 167 7.47 1.72 9.90
N ALA A 168 7.60 2.08 8.62
CA ALA A 168 6.46 2.27 7.72
C ALA A 168 5.66 0.97 7.52
N GLN A 169 6.32 -0.20 7.52
CA GLN A 169 5.63 -1.50 7.47
C GLN A 169 4.64 -1.64 8.64
N PHE A 170 5.04 -1.27 9.85
CA PHE A 170 4.23 -1.51 11.04
C PHE A 170 3.15 -0.44 11.26
N THR A 171 3.48 0.82 10.97
CA THR A 171 2.56 1.94 11.18
C THR A 171 1.54 2.11 10.04
N HIS A 172 1.91 1.72 8.82
CA HIS A 172 1.10 1.99 7.61
C HIS A 172 0.92 0.76 6.70
N GLY A 173 1.51 -0.39 7.03
CA GLY A 173 1.52 -1.57 6.16
C GLY A 173 0.29 -2.48 6.27
N MET A 174 -0.80 -2.08 6.92
CA MET A 174 -2.09 -2.79 6.81
C MET A 174 -2.82 -2.39 5.52
N ILE A 175 -2.11 -2.43 4.39
CA ILE A 175 -2.59 -1.97 3.09
C ILE A 175 -2.01 -2.81 1.96
N HIS A 176 -2.79 -3.03 0.91
CA HIS A 176 -2.30 -3.55 -0.37
C HIS A 176 -3.07 -2.93 -1.53
N ASN A 177 -2.50 -2.96 -2.73
CA ASN A 177 -3.12 -2.48 -3.96
C ASN A 177 -2.90 -3.47 -5.09
N MET A 178 -3.99 -3.86 -5.73
CA MET A 178 -3.98 -4.94 -6.73
C MET A 178 -4.92 -4.58 -7.88
N GLU A 179 -4.64 -5.14 -9.06
CA GLU A 179 -5.62 -5.21 -10.14
C GLU A 179 -6.55 -6.39 -9.88
N TYR A 180 -7.84 -6.13 -9.66
CA TYR A 180 -8.84 -7.15 -9.44
C TYR A 180 -9.61 -7.46 -10.71
N THR A 181 -9.80 -8.75 -11.01
CA THR A 181 -10.76 -9.21 -12.04
C THR A 181 -11.95 -9.89 -11.38
N GLY A 182 -13.15 -9.49 -11.79
CA GLY A 182 -14.38 -10.01 -11.23
C GLY A 182 -15.61 -9.67 -12.05
N VAL A 183 -16.77 -9.78 -11.40
CA VAL A 183 -18.08 -9.40 -11.93
C VAL A 183 -18.65 -8.33 -11.02
N SER A 184 -19.26 -7.28 -11.59
CA SER A 184 -19.94 -6.27 -10.78
C SER A 184 -21.03 -6.90 -9.92
N LEU A 185 -21.13 -6.48 -8.66
CA LEU A 185 -22.20 -6.91 -7.76
C LEU A 185 -23.58 -6.58 -8.33
N ARG A 186 -23.70 -5.43 -9.02
CA ARG A 186 -24.90 -5.04 -9.78
C ARG A 186 -25.40 -6.17 -10.68
N THR A 187 -24.51 -6.75 -11.49
CA THR A 187 -24.88 -7.79 -12.46
C THR A 187 -25.47 -9.02 -11.77
N LEU A 188 -24.94 -9.42 -10.62
CA LEU A 188 -25.44 -10.57 -9.86
C LEU A 188 -26.78 -10.29 -9.17
N LEU A 189 -26.97 -9.06 -8.69
CA LEU A 189 -28.24 -8.61 -8.10
C LEU A 189 -29.35 -8.53 -9.17
N GLU A 190 -29.02 -7.99 -10.35
CA GLU A 190 -29.93 -7.93 -11.50
C GLU A 190 -30.33 -9.33 -11.99
N GLU A 191 -29.40 -10.27 -12.06
CA GLU A 191 -29.70 -11.67 -12.45
C GLU A 191 -30.68 -12.35 -11.47
N ALA A 192 -30.62 -12.02 -10.17
CA ALA A 192 -31.55 -12.54 -9.17
C ALA A 192 -32.91 -11.81 -9.17
N GLY A 193 -33.06 -10.72 -9.93
CA GLY A 193 -34.22 -9.83 -9.86
C GLY A 193 -34.34 -9.17 -8.49
N ALA A 194 -33.24 -8.64 -7.95
CA ALA A 194 -33.23 -7.93 -6.66
C ALA A 194 -34.05 -6.63 -6.70
N ASP A 195 -34.65 -6.26 -5.57
CA ASP A 195 -35.15 -4.90 -5.37
C ASP A 195 -33.95 -3.94 -5.25
N LEU A 196 -33.72 -3.14 -6.29
CA LEU A 196 -32.59 -2.22 -6.41
C LEU A 196 -32.89 -0.81 -5.89
N SER A 197 -33.99 -0.65 -5.15
CA SER A 197 -34.38 0.64 -4.58
C SER A 197 -33.30 1.17 -3.62
N GLY A 198 -33.05 2.49 -3.65
CA GLY A 198 -31.95 3.11 -2.89
C GLY A 198 -32.09 3.04 -1.36
N ASP A 199 -33.28 2.69 -0.85
CA ASP A 199 -33.54 2.46 0.58
C ASP A 199 -33.18 1.03 1.03
N LYS A 200 -32.81 0.15 0.09
CA LYS A 200 -32.42 -1.23 0.37
C LYS A 200 -30.96 -1.37 0.74
N TRP A 201 -30.65 -2.53 1.30
CA TRP A 201 -29.34 -2.90 1.78
C TRP A 201 -28.96 -4.27 1.25
N VAL A 202 -27.66 -4.50 1.15
CA VAL A 202 -27.06 -5.79 0.86
C VAL A 202 -26.25 -6.22 2.08
N TYR A 203 -26.60 -7.36 2.67
CA TYR A 203 -25.78 -8.03 3.67
C TYR A 203 -24.91 -9.09 3.00
N VAL A 204 -23.61 -9.05 3.28
CA VAL A 204 -22.62 -10.00 2.76
C VAL A 204 -21.95 -10.77 3.88
N GLU A 205 -21.63 -12.05 3.64
CA GLU A 205 -20.87 -12.87 4.59
C GLU A 205 -19.94 -13.88 3.88
N GLY A 206 -18.84 -14.19 4.55
CA GLY A 206 -17.82 -15.16 4.19
C GLY A 206 -18.12 -16.56 4.70
N ALA A 207 -17.42 -17.53 4.11
CA ALA A 207 -17.53 -18.95 4.46
C ALA A 207 -16.74 -19.35 5.71
N ASP A 208 -15.84 -18.50 6.19
CA ASP A 208 -15.07 -18.75 7.40
C ASP A 208 -15.94 -18.67 8.66
N ALA A 209 -15.47 -19.25 9.76
CA ALA A 209 -16.22 -19.34 11.01
C ALA A 209 -16.59 -17.97 11.60
N SER A 210 -15.82 -16.92 11.27
CA SER A 210 -16.14 -15.56 11.70
C SER A 210 -17.32 -14.93 10.95
N SER A 211 -17.65 -15.45 9.75
CA SER A 211 -18.53 -14.86 8.73
C SER A 211 -18.10 -13.48 8.21
N ASN A 212 -17.56 -12.63 9.06
CA ASN A 212 -17.23 -11.24 8.77
C ASN A 212 -18.39 -10.45 8.13
N GLY A 213 -19.62 -10.71 8.59
CA GLY A 213 -20.82 -10.14 8.02
C GLY A 213 -20.84 -8.61 8.00
N ARG A 214 -21.19 -7.99 6.86
CA ARG A 214 -21.26 -6.53 6.72
C ARG A 214 -22.46 -6.09 5.88
N SER A 215 -23.02 -4.94 6.22
CA SER A 215 -24.13 -4.30 5.51
C SER A 215 -23.62 -3.19 4.58
N ILE A 216 -24.10 -3.20 3.34
CA ILE A 216 -23.74 -2.24 2.28
C ILE A 216 -25.03 -1.57 1.80
N PRO A 217 -25.13 -0.23 1.78
CA PRO A 217 -26.29 0.45 1.20
C PRO A 217 -26.37 0.14 -0.31
N MET A 218 -27.58 -0.02 -0.83
CA MET A 218 -27.79 -0.43 -2.23
C MET A 218 -27.09 0.50 -3.23
N GLU A 219 -27.05 1.81 -2.97
CA GLU A 219 -26.33 2.78 -3.81
C GLU A 219 -24.86 2.38 -4.03
N LYS A 220 -24.14 2.03 -2.96
CA LYS A 220 -22.75 1.57 -3.06
C LYS A 220 -22.66 0.21 -3.75
N ALA A 221 -23.55 -0.73 -3.43
CA ALA A 221 -23.57 -2.06 -4.01
C ALA A 221 -23.72 -2.04 -5.55
N LEU A 222 -24.43 -1.04 -6.06
CA LEU A 222 -24.69 -0.85 -7.49
C LEU A 222 -23.64 0.00 -8.21
N ASP A 223 -22.82 0.76 -7.49
CA ASP A 223 -21.79 1.65 -8.07
C ASP A 223 -20.58 0.86 -8.59
N ASP A 224 -19.63 0.55 -7.70
CA ASP A 224 -18.29 0.07 -8.07
C ASP A 224 -17.87 -1.21 -7.31
N VAL A 225 -18.82 -1.87 -6.62
CA VAL A 225 -18.53 -3.10 -5.86
C VAL A 225 -18.37 -4.28 -6.81
N LEU A 226 -17.27 -5.02 -6.61
CA LEU A 226 -16.87 -6.14 -7.45
C LEU A 226 -16.84 -7.44 -6.66
N VAL A 227 -17.41 -8.50 -7.23
CA VAL A 227 -17.22 -9.89 -6.78
C VAL A 227 -16.03 -10.45 -7.54
N ALA A 228 -14.85 -10.37 -6.91
CA ALA A 228 -13.55 -10.66 -7.53
C ALA A 228 -13.13 -12.11 -7.33
N PHE A 229 -12.54 -12.72 -8.37
CA PHE A 229 -11.96 -14.06 -8.33
C PHE A 229 -10.50 -14.11 -8.82
N LYS A 230 -9.95 -12.98 -9.30
CA LYS A 230 -8.52 -12.81 -9.57
C LYS A 230 -7.98 -11.53 -8.97
N ALA A 231 -6.70 -11.54 -8.65
CA ALA A 231 -5.92 -10.36 -8.30
C ALA A 231 -4.53 -10.46 -8.95
N ASN A 232 -4.05 -9.37 -9.53
CA ASN A 232 -2.76 -9.26 -10.23
C ASN A 232 -2.57 -10.37 -11.30
N GLY A 233 -3.61 -10.60 -12.10
CA GLY A 233 -3.59 -11.55 -13.22
C GLY A 233 -3.82 -13.02 -12.86
N GLU A 234 -3.72 -13.42 -11.59
CA GLU A 234 -3.90 -14.81 -11.14
C GLU A 234 -5.07 -14.96 -10.15
N ALA A 235 -5.43 -16.21 -9.80
CA ALA A 235 -6.45 -16.45 -8.79
C ALA A 235 -6.06 -15.78 -7.46
N LEU A 236 -7.06 -15.39 -6.67
CA LEU A 236 -6.82 -14.89 -5.31
C LEU A 236 -5.94 -15.87 -4.52
N ARG A 237 -5.04 -15.35 -3.68
CA ARG A 237 -4.34 -16.18 -2.70
C ARG A 237 -5.31 -16.70 -1.65
N LYS A 238 -4.97 -17.83 -1.01
CA LYS A 238 -5.79 -18.46 0.04
C LYS A 238 -6.20 -17.44 1.10
N GLU A 239 -5.21 -16.73 1.62
CA GLU A 239 -5.33 -15.72 2.66
C GLU A 239 -6.11 -14.45 2.26
N HIS A 240 -6.29 -14.23 0.95
CA HIS A 240 -6.98 -13.09 0.36
C HIS A 240 -8.37 -13.45 -0.17
N GLY A 241 -8.87 -14.64 0.15
CA GLY A 241 -10.27 -15.01 -0.09
C GLY A 241 -10.50 -15.96 -1.24
N TYR A 242 -9.51 -16.78 -1.62
CA TYR A 242 -9.72 -17.81 -2.65
C TYR A 242 -10.95 -18.68 -2.35
N PRO A 243 -11.89 -18.87 -3.30
CA PRO A 243 -11.76 -18.47 -4.70
C PRO A 243 -12.43 -17.14 -5.05
N VAL A 244 -13.22 -16.54 -4.15
CA VAL A 244 -14.00 -15.31 -4.39
C VAL A 244 -14.03 -14.41 -3.17
N ARG A 245 -13.81 -13.11 -3.38
CA ARG A 245 -13.98 -12.06 -2.36
C ARG A 245 -14.82 -10.91 -2.90
N LEU A 246 -15.32 -10.08 -1.98
CA LEU A 246 -15.80 -8.75 -2.30
C LEU A 246 -14.62 -7.76 -2.38
N VAL A 247 -14.73 -6.81 -3.30
CA VAL A 247 -13.85 -5.65 -3.46
C VAL A 247 -14.75 -4.42 -3.41
N VAL A 248 -14.51 -3.53 -2.44
CA VAL A 248 -15.37 -2.38 -2.13
C VAL A 248 -14.55 -1.09 -2.21
N PRO A 249 -14.37 -0.52 -3.41
CA PRO A 249 -13.37 0.52 -3.65
C PRO A 249 -13.54 1.73 -2.73
N GLY A 250 -12.42 2.17 -2.14
CA GLY A 250 -12.36 3.32 -1.24
C GLY A 250 -12.96 3.10 0.16
N TRP A 251 -13.60 1.95 0.42
CA TRP A 251 -14.14 1.61 1.73
C TRP A 251 -13.17 0.77 2.55
N GLU A 252 -13.31 0.83 3.87
CA GLU A 252 -12.49 0.11 4.83
C GLU A 252 -12.40 -1.39 4.53
N GLY A 253 -11.20 -1.96 4.68
CA GLY A 253 -10.89 -3.32 4.23
C GLY A 253 -11.70 -4.43 4.90
N ASN A 254 -12.38 -4.15 6.02
CA ASN A 254 -13.29 -5.11 6.63
C ASN A 254 -14.56 -5.36 5.79
N MET A 255 -14.96 -4.41 4.95
CA MET A 255 -16.09 -4.61 4.03
C MET A 255 -15.74 -5.48 2.84
N TRP A 256 -14.45 -5.75 2.62
CA TRP A 256 -13.97 -6.58 1.52
C TRP A 256 -14.01 -8.07 1.90
N VAL A 257 -15.21 -8.55 2.21
CA VAL A 257 -15.48 -9.89 2.74
C VAL A 257 -14.81 -10.96 1.88
N LYS A 258 -14.00 -11.80 2.53
CA LYS A 258 -13.25 -12.90 1.90
C LYS A 258 -14.05 -14.19 1.94
N TRP A 259 -13.75 -15.09 1.01
CA TRP A 259 -14.45 -16.38 0.90
C TRP A 259 -15.97 -16.19 0.83
N LEU A 260 -16.39 -15.19 0.05
CA LEU A 260 -17.77 -14.70 0.01
C LEU A 260 -18.73 -15.86 -0.29
N ARG A 261 -19.71 -16.11 0.57
CA ARG A 261 -20.68 -17.20 0.37
C ARG A 261 -22.10 -16.74 0.15
N ARG A 262 -22.46 -15.53 0.60
CA ARG A 262 -23.85 -15.06 0.55
C ARG A 262 -23.93 -13.54 0.40
N ILE A 263 -24.91 -13.14 -0.40
CA ILE A 263 -25.35 -11.77 -0.67
C ILE A 263 -26.87 -11.76 -0.44
N GLU A 264 -27.34 -11.04 0.57
CA GLU A 264 -28.77 -10.98 0.91
C GLU A 264 -29.30 -9.56 0.79
N VAL A 265 -30.35 -9.37 0.01
CA VAL A 265 -31.03 -8.07 -0.13
C VAL A 265 -32.05 -7.90 0.99
N MET A 266 -31.99 -6.76 1.68
CA MET A 266 -32.74 -6.49 2.90
C MET A 266 -33.35 -5.09 2.94
N ASP A 267 -34.35 -4.90 3.78
CA ASP A 267 -34.99 -3.59 4.04
C ASP A 267 -34.15 -2.66 4.94
N GLY A 268 -33.05 -3.15 5.50
CA GLY A 268 -32.20 -2.40 6.43
C GLY A 268 -30.87 -3.10 6.70
N PRO A 269 -29.92 -2.40 7.34
CA PRO A 269 -28.66 -3.00 7.76
C PRO A 269 -28.88 -4.05 8.85
N VAL A 270 -28.05 -5.09 8.86
CA VAL A 270 -28.10 -6.16 9.88
C VAL A 270 -27.61 -5.68 11.24
N GLU A 271 -26.71 -4.69 11.27
CA GLU A 271 -26.04 -4.21 12.49
C GLU A 271 -25.23 -5.36 13.13
N SER A 272 -24.43 -6.03 12.30
CA SER A 272 -23.61 -7.17 12.70
C SER A 272 -22.55 -6.78 13.76
N ARG A 273 -21.88 -7.79 14.35
CA ARG A 273 -20.75 -7.56 15.27
C ARG A 273 -19.66 -6.66 14.68
N GLU A 274 -19.39 -6.79 13.37
CA GLU A 274 -18.34 -6.06 12.67
C GLU A 274 -18.78 -4.69 12.13
N GLU A 275 -19.92 -4.17 12.58
CA GLU A 275 -20.37 -2.79 12.33
C GLU A 275 -21.08 -2.17 13.56
N THR A 276 -20.95 -2.82 14.72
CA THR A 276 -21.47 -2.36 16.01
C THR A 276 -20.40 -2.44 17.10
N SER A 277 -19.95 -3.66 17.46
CA SER A 277 -18.90 -3.87 18.47
C SER A 277 -17.50 -3.52 17.97
N LYS A 278 -17.29 -3.70 16.67
CA LYS A 278 -16.06 -3.35 15.94
C LYS A 278 -16.43 -2.42 14.80
N TYR A 279 -15.41 -1.71 14.29
CA TYR A 279 -15.57 -0.75 13.20
C TYR A 279 -16.62 0.33 13.53
N THR A 280 -16.67 0.69 14.81
CA THR A 280 -17.34 1.87 15.34
C THR A 280 -16.30 2.70 16.10
N ASP A 281 -16.29 4.00 15.84
CA ASP A 281 -15.22 4.89 16.28
C ASP A 281 -15.66 5.61 17.55
N VAL A 282 -15.07 5.24 18.69
CA VAL A 282 -15.42 5.85 19.98
C VAL A 282 -14.85 7.27 20.08
N MET A 283 -15.73 8.22 20.40
CA MET A 283 -15.45 9.64 20.56
C MET A 283 -15.19 9.98 22.03
N GLU A 284 -14.64 11.16 22.30
CA GLU A 284 -14.31 11.60 23.66
C GLU A 284 -15.53 11.76 24.58
N ASP A 285 -16.69 12.11 24.02
CA ASP A 285 -17.95 12.24 24.76
C ASP A 285 -18.62 10.88 25.08
N GLY A 286 -17.99 9.78 24.69
CA GLY A 286 -18.49 8.41 24.88
C GLY A 286 -19.51 7.95 23.83
N SER A 287 -19.86 8.81 22.86
CA SER A 287 -20.59 8.37 21.66
C SER A 287 -19.67 7.58 20.72
N ALA A 288 -20.24 6.89 19.74
CA ALA A 288 -19.48 6.23 18.70
C ALA A 288 -20.04 6.53 17.31
N ARG A 289 -19.16 6.79 16.34
CA ARG A 289 -19.55 6.85 14.93
C ARG A 289 -19.67 5.43 14.42
N LYS A 290 -20.72 5.17 13.66
CA LYS A 290 -20.88 3.93 12.88
C LYS A 290 -20.88 4.27 11.41
N TRP A 291 -20.64 3.26 10.59
CA TRP A 291 -20.71 3.39 9.13
C TRP A 291 -19.76 4.44 8.57
N THR A 292 -18.57 4.54 9.18
CA THR A 292 -17.44 5.36 8.72
C THR A 292 -16.75 4.67 7.55
N TRP A 293 -17.49 4.35 6.50
CA TRP A 293 -17.02 3.39 5.51
C TRP A 293 -15.79 3.85 4.72
N VAL A 294 -15.72 5.13 4.34
CA VAL A 294 -14.69 5.65 3.42
C VAL A 294 -13.35 5.83 4.14
N MET A 295 -12.27 5.41 3.49
CA MET A 295 -10.90 5.69 3.93
C MET A 295 -10.47 7.07 3.41
N ASP A 296 -10.31 8.07 4.27
CA ASP A 296 -9.94 9.44 3.89
C ASP A 296 -8.53 9.52 3.25
N ALA A 297 -8.22 10.64 2.59
CA ALA A 297 -6.92 10.82 1.95
C ALA A 297 -5.76 10.68 2.96
N LYS A 298 -4.75 9.89 2.58
CA LYS A 298 -3.64 9.51 3.45
C LYS A 298 -2.36 9.36 2.63
N SER A 299 -1.22 9.60 3.27
CA SER A 299 0.10 9.37 2.69
C SER A 299 1.13 9.00 3.74
N VAL A 300 2.21 8.37 3.29
CA VAL A 300 3.40 8.07 4.09
C VAL A 300 4.65 8.07 3.21
N VAL A 301 5.74 8.65 3.72
CA VAL A 301 7.08 8.48 3.16
C VAL A 301 7.55 7.05 3.47
N THR A 302 7.82 6.25 2.45
CA THR A 302 8.31 4.87 2.60
C THR A 302 9.83 4.82 2.70
N SER A 303 10.54 5.77 2.09
CA SER A 303 11.99 5.96 2.23
C SER A 303 12.38 7.44 2.04
N PRO A 304 13.23 8.03 2.89
CA PRO A 304 13.80 7.45 4.12
C PRO A 304 12.74 7.15 5.17
N SER A 305 12.91 6.04 5.89
CA SER A 305 12.04 5.62 7.00
C SER A 305 12.85 4.75 7.97
N PRO A 306 12.32 4.37 9.14
CA PRO A 306 13.10 3.58 10.12
C PRO A 306 13.64 2.24 9.58
N GLN A 307 13.03 1.70 8.53
CA GLN A 307 13.46 0.45 7.86
C GLN A 307 14.24 0.71 6.57
N SER A 308 14.43 1.97 6.20
CA SER A 308 15.15 2.42 5.00
C SER A 308 16.01 3.64 5.36
N PRO A 309 17.07 3.45 6.18
CA PRO A 309 17.97 4.52 6.57
C PRO A 309 18.81 5.00 5.37
N ILE A 310 19.29 6.24 5.43
CA ILE A 310 20.18 6.81 4.42
C ILE A 310 21.60 6.28 4.67
N THR A 311 22.08 5.38 3.81
CA THR A 311 23.41 4.73 3.98
C THR A 311 24.49 5.26 3.05
N HIS A 312 24.12 6.05 2.03
CA HIS A 312 25.03 6.56 1.01
C HIS A 312 25.69 7.90 1.37
N GLY A 313 25.38 8.46 2.54
CA GLY A 313 25.84 9.79 2.99
C GLY A 313 25.10 10.94 2.33
N ALA A 314 25.57 12.17 2.60
CA ALA A 314 25.07 13.41 2.00
C ALA A 314 25.10 13.35 0.46
N GLY A 315 24.36 14.23 -0.21
CA GLY A 315 24.22 14.33 -1.67
C GLY A 315 22.79 14.05 -2.15
N PRO A 316 22.63 13.61 -3.41
CA PRO A 316 21.33 13.28 -3.98
C PRO A 316 20.57 12.27 -3.11
N LEU A 317 19.34 12.63 -2.76
CA LEU A 317 18.42 11.83 -1.98
C LEU A 317 17.06 11.81 -2.66
N VAL A 318 16.48 10.62 -2.79
CA VAL A 318 15.11 10.44 -3.26
C VAL A 318 14.22 10.17 -2.05
N ILE A 319 13.31 11.10 -1.77
CA ILE A 319 12.22 10.88 -0.83
C ILE A 319 11.07 10.25 -1.63
N THR A 320 10.67 9.03 -1.29
CA THR A 320 9.61 8.28 -1.96
C THR A 320 8.53 7.87 -0.98
N GLY A 321 7.29 7.80 -1.45
CA GLY A 321 6.18 7.35 -0.62
C GLY A 321 4.92 7.02 -1.38
N LEU A 322 3.89 6.66 -0.63
CA LEU A 322 2.58 6.30 -1.13
C LEU A 322 1.53 7.30 -0.64
N ALA A 323 0.55 7.59 -1.48
CA ALA A 323 -0.64 8.36 -1.16
C ALA A 323 -1.89 7.69 -1.76
N TRP A 324 -3.03 7.80 -1.09
CA TRP A 324 -4.30 7.23 -1.54
C TRP A 324 -5.48 7.96 -0.92
N SER A 325 -6.66 7.87 -1.53
CA SER A 325 -7.92 8.37 -0.97
C SER A 325 -9.07 7.49 -1.42
N GLY A 326 -9.97 7.14 -0.50
CA GLY A 326 -11.21 6.45 -0.79
C GLY A 326 -12.28 7.35 -1.41
N HIS A 327 -12.08 8.67 -1.39
CA HIS A 327 -12.95 9.65 -2.03
C HIS A 327 -12.65 9.86 -3.51
N GLY A 328 -11.53 9.34 -4.03
CA GLY A 328 -11.17 9.60 -5.42
C GLY A 328 -9.71 9.43 -5.77
N ARG A 329 -9.26 10.25 -6.71
CA ARG A 329 -7.86 10.37 -7.15
C ARG A 329 -7.05 11.25 -6.21
N ILE A 330 -5.80 10.87 -5.97
CA ILE A 330 -4.79 11.79 -5.42
C ILE A 330 -4.39 12.78 -6.51
N THR A 331 -4.52 14.07 -6.22
CA THR A 331 -4.18 15.16 -7.15
C THR A 331 -2.82 15.77 -6.83
N ARG A 332 -2.39 15.71 -5.57
CA ARG A 332 -1.14 16.33 -5.10
C ARG A 332 -0.64 15.67 -3.82
N VAL A 333 0.68 15.62 -3.67
CA VAL A 333 1.34 15.29 -2.40
C VAL A 333 2.39 16.36 -2.13
N ASP A 334 2.33 16.93 -0.93
CA ASP A 334 3.37 17.82 -0.43
C ASP A 334 4.29 17.07 0.52
N VAL A 335 5.58 17.38 0.48
CA VAL A 335 6.59 16.86 1.39
C VAL A 335 7.23 18.01 2.15
N SER A 336 7.37 17.84 3.46
CA SER A 336 8.08 18.76 4.34
C SER A 336 9.34 18.06 4.86
N LYS A 337 10.42 18.84 5.05
CA LYS A 337 11.66 18.40 5.69
C LYS A 337 11.88 19.00 7.08
N ASP A 338 11.01 19.92 7.50
CA ASP A 338 11.15 20.74 8.72
C ASP A 338 9.96 20.59 9.68
N GLY A 339 9.25 19.46 9.62
CA GLY A 339 8.15 19.16 10.55
C GLY A 339 6.84 19.87 10.22
N GLY A 340 6.70 20.39 9.00
CA GLY A 340 5.47 20.94 8.45
C GLY A 340 5.45 22.46 8.37
N MET A 341 6.59 23.12 8.58
CA MET A 341 6.72 24.58 8.49
C MET A 341 6.76 25.03 7.03
N THR A 342 7.47 24.29 6.17
CA THR A 342 7.53 24.53 4.73
C THR A 342 7.24 23.26 3.93
N TRP A 343 6.67 23.43 2.74
CA TRP A 343 6.18 22.33 1.93
C TRP A 343 6.64 22.46 0.48
N GLU A 344 7.17 21.37 -0.06
CA GLU A 344 7.52 21.23 -1.47
C GLU A 344 6.58 20.24 -2.13
N THR A 345 6.07 20.57 -3.32
CA THR A 345 5.18 19.65 -4.04
C THR A 345 6.01 18.52 -4.64
N ALA A 346 5.75 17.29 -4.21
CA ALA A 346 6.36 16.10 -4.79
C ALA A 346 5.78 15.80 -6.18
N ARG A 347 6.58 15.23 -7.07
CA ARG A 347 6.07 14.71 -8.35
C ARG A 347 5.33 13.40 -8.11
N LEU A 348 4.14 13.24 -8.67
CA LEU A 348 3.50 11.93 -8.76
C LEU A 348 4.17 11.13 -9.87
N ALA A 349 4.37 9.83 -9.66
CA ALA A 349 4.98 8.93 -10.65
C ALA A 349 4.15 8.84 -11.94
N ARG A 350 2.82 8.93 -11.77
CA ARG A 350 1.78 9.01 -12.78
C ARG A 350 0.58 9.74 -12.16
N GLU A 351 -0.37 10.15 -12.99
CA GLU A 351 -1.63 10.70 -12.49
C GLU A 351 -2.32 9.72 -11.52
N GLY A 352 -2.90 10.25 -10.44
CA GLY A 352 -3.60 9.43 -9.45
C GLY A 352 -4.76 8.65 -10.08
N GLU A 353 -4.81 7.36 -9.80
CA GLU A 353 -5.95 6.52 -10.16
C GLU A 353 -7.03 6.59 -9.08
N ASN A 354 -8.30 6.44 -9.50
CA ASN A 354 -9.44 6.53 -8.61
C ASN A 354 -9.38 5.43 -7.56
N LYS A 355 -9.30 5.79 -6.26
CA LYS A 355 -9.32 4.84 -5.13
C LYS A 355 -8.20 3.76 -5.21
N ALA A 356 -7.03 4.15 -5.73
CA ALA A 356 -5.84 3.30 -5.83
C ALA A 356 -4.63 3.94 -5.14
N LEU A 357 -3.61 3.14 -4.86
CA LEU A 357 -2.32 3.66 -4.40
C LEU A 357 -1.66 4.52 -5.49
N THR A 358 -1.15 5.68 -5.10
CA THR A 358 -0.40 6.62 -5.93
C THR A 358 1.01 6.79 -5.37
N ARG A 359 2.02 6.62 -6.21
CA ARG A 359 3.44 6.79 -5.85
C ARG A 359 3.86 8.25 -6.04
N PHE A 360 4.57 8.82 -5.08
CA PHE A 360 5.17 10.14 -5.20
C PHE A 360 6.69 10.10 -4.94
N TYR A 361 7.39 11.08 -5.50
CA TYR A 361 8.83 11.28 -5.30
C TYR A 361 9.14 12.78 -5.10
N LEU A 362 10.07 13.08 -4.21
CA LEU A 362 10.75 14.36 -4.13
C LEU A 362 12.25 14.10 -4.21
N ASP A 363 12.85 14.50 -5.33
CA ASP A 363 14.29 14.43 -5.55
C ASP A 363 14.93 15.69 -4.92
N THR A 364 15.86 15.53 -3.98
CA THR A 364 16.49 16.63 -3.24
C THR A 364 17.99 16.38 -3.05
N GLU A 365 18.72 17.42 -2.68
CA GLU A 365 20.08 17.27 -2.12
C GLU A 365 19.97 17.24 -0.59
N TRP A 366 20.52 16.21 0.05
CA TRP A 366 20.64 16.12 1.50
C TRP A 366 22.04 16.54 1.92
N ASP A 367 22.16 17.56 2.76
CA ASP A 367 23.44 18.09 3.22
C ASP A 367 23.98 17.38 4.48
N GLY A 368 23.26 16.36 4.98
CA GLY A 368 23.59 15.65 6.21
C GLY A 368 22.90 16.21 7.46
N SER A 369 22.13 17.30 7.35
CA SER A 369 21.38 17.85 8.48
C SER A 369 20.19 16.96 8.86
N GLU A 370 19.75 17.05 10.11
CA GLU A 370 18.53 16.38 10.55
C GLU A 370 17.30 16.89 9.78
N MET A 371 16.35 15.99 9.51
CA MET A 371 15.08 16.33 8.89
C MET A 371 13.92 15.78 9.70
N LEU A 372 12.82 16.52 9.73
CA LEU A 372 11.51 16.06 10.19
C LEU A 372 10.65 15.86 8.95
N LEU A 373 10.77 14.68 8.35
CA LEU A 373 10.10 14.32 7.10
C LEU A 373 8.63 14.09 7.33
N GLN A 374 7.79 14.76 6.54
CA GLN A 374 6.35 14.56 6.50
C GLN A 374 5.86 14.52 5.06
N SER A 375 4.78 13.79 4.80
CA SER A 375 4.02 13.90 3.56
C SER A 375 2.55 14.19 3.85
N ARG A 376 1.91 14.96 2.96
CA ARG A 376 0.50 15.32 3.08
C ARG A 376 -0.21 15.19 1.72
N ALA A 377 -1.16 14.26 1.64
CA ALA A 377 -1.96 14.03 0.44
C ALA A 377 -3.10 15.04 0.28
N MET A 378 -3.46 15.30 -0.98
CA MET A 378 -4.67 16.02 -1.39
C MET A 378 -5.38 15.20 -2.47
N ASP A 379 -6.69 15.04 -2.32
CA ASP A 379 -7.50 14.34 -3.32
C ASP A 379 -8.32 15.30 -4.19
N GLU A 380 -9.04 14.75 -5.16
CA GLU A 380 -9.84 15.52 -6.13
C GLU A 380 -11.05 16.23 -5.52
N THR A 381 -11.43 15.93 -4.27
CA THR A 381 -12.48 16.66 -3.55
C THR A 381 -11.96 17.96 -2.93
N GLY A 382 -10.64 18.15 -2.88
CA GLY A 382 -9.99 19.23 -2.15
C GLY A 382 -9.70 18.91 -0.68
N TYR A 383 -9.98 17.67 -0.22
CA TYR A 383 -9.59 17.23 1.11
C TYR A 383 -8.07 17.21 1.22
N VAL A 384 -7.56 17.74 2.34
CA VAL A 384 -6.13 17.76 2.66
C VAL A 384 -5.91 16.92 3.90
N GLN A 385 -4.99 15.96 3.82
CA GLN A 385 -4.65 15.05 4.92
C GLN A 385 -4.32 15.85 6.21
N PRO A 386 -4.99 15.58 7.34
CA PRO A 386 -4.83 16.35 8.57
C PRO A 386 -3.59 15.94 9.35
N THR A 387 -3.10 16.83 10.21
CA THR A 387 -2.17 16.46 11.28
C THR A 387 -2.86 15.58 12.31
N LYS A 388 -2.08 14.85 13.11
CA LYS A 388 -2.63 14.04 14.20
C LYS A 388 -3.31 14.89 15.27
N ALA A 389 -2.77 16.07 15.57
CA ALA A 389 -3.38 17.01 16.52
C ALA A 389 -4.80 17.42 16.07
N GLN A 390 -4.97 17.77 14.79
CA GLN A 390 -6.29 18.12 14.23
C GLN A 390 -7.29 16.96 14.31
N LEU A 391 -6.85 15.72 14.08
CA LEU A 391 -7.73 14.55 14.26
C LEU A 391 -8.12 14.36 15.73
N ARG A 392 -7.16 14.45 16.65
CA ARG A 392 -7.38 14.27 18.09
C ARG A 392 -8.28 15.35 18.69
N GLU A 393 -8.18 16.59 18.21
CA GLU A 393 -9.07 17.69 18.63
C GLU A 393 -10.54 17.37 18.37
N VAL A 394 -10.84 16.60 17.32
CA VAL A 394 -12.21 16.21 16.96
C VAL A 394 -12.60 14.84 17.53
N ARG A 395 -11.68 13.87 17.54
CA ARG A 395 -11.97 12.45 17.77
C ARG A 395 -11.44 11.91 19.11
N GLY A 396 -10.65 12.69 19.83
CA GLY A 396 -9.91 12.20 21.00
C GLY A 396 -8.87 11.15 20.62
N LEU A 397 -8.50 10.31 21.59
CA LEU A 397 -7.46 9.28 21.44
C LEU A 397 -8.01 7.86 21.19
N ASN A 398 -9.32 7.67 21.33
CA ASN A 398 -9.95 6.35 21.42
C ASN A 398 -10.73 5.95 20.16
N SER A 399 -10.55 6.67 19.05
CA SER A 399 -11.25 6.39 17.78
C SER A 399 -10.90 5.00 17.23
N VAL A 400 -9.72 4.45 17.58
CA VAL A 400 -9.15 3.16 17.13
C VAL A 400 -8.87 3.09 15.62
N TYR A 401 -9.86 3.39 14.80
CA TYR A 401 -9.84 3.28 13.34
C TYR A 401 -9.69 4.64 12.66
N HIS A 402 -9.53 4.64 11.34
CA HIS A 402 -9.48 5.83 10.48
C HIS A 402 -8.44 6.88 10.89
N ASN A 403 -7.26 6.43 11.32
CA ASN A 403 -6.14 7.33 11.57
C ASN A 403 -5.42 7.63 10.24
N ASN A 404 -5.74 8.75 9.60
CA ASN A 404 -5.06 9.22 8.40
C ASN A 404 -4.11 10.40 8.67
N CYS A 405 -3.63 10.55 9.91
CA CYS A 405 -2.74 11.67 10.24
C CYS A 405 -1.48 11.70 9.38
N ILE A 406 -0.93 12.89 9.19
CA ILE A 406 0.44 13.08 8.69
C ILE A 406 1.42 12.34 9.61
N GLN A 407 2.23 11.45 9.02
CA GLN A 407 3.33 10.76 9.68
C GLN A 407 4.58 11.66 9.69
N THR A 408 5.38 11.60 10.77
CA THR A 408 6.68 12.27 10.86
C THR A 408 7.81 11.25 11.05
N TRP A 409 8.86 11.32 10.22
CA TRP A 409 10.12 10.63 10.46
C TRP A 409 11.19 11.64 10.87
N HIS A 410 11.82 11.44 12.02
CA HIS A 410 13.04 12.17 12.39
C HIS A 410 14.23 11.46 11.79
N VAL A 411 14.75 11.99 10.68
CA VAL A 411 15.99 11.55 10.06
C VAL A 411 17.13 12.26 10.75
N LYS A 412 18.02 11.50 11.39
CA LYS A 412 19.18 11.98 12.13
C LYS A 412 20.36 12.24 11.18
N GLU A 413 21.38 12.95 11.67
CA GLU A 413 22.61 13.23 10.90
C GLU A 413 23.33 11.96 10.41
N ASN A 414 23.18 10.83 11.13
CA ASN A 414 23.74 9.53 10.74
C ASN A 414 22.91 8.79 9.67
N GLY A 415 21.79 9.37 9.22
CA GLY A 415 20.89 8.79 8.22
C GLY A 415 19.85 7.81 8.78
N GLU A 416 19.92 7.45 10.07
CA GLU A 416 18.86 6.67 10.72
C GLU A 416 17.59 7.50 10.85
N ALA A 417 16.43 6.85 10.75
CA ALA A 417 15.14 7.50 10.89
C ALA A 417 14.34 6.89 12.05
N GLU A 418 13.59 7.72 12.77
CA GLU A 418 12.74 7.31 13.89
C GLU A 418 11.30 7.79 13.72
N ASN A 419 10.36 6.96 14.16
CA ASN A 419 8.97 7.38 14.34
C ASN A 419 8.86 8.38 15.49
N VAL A 420 8.39 9.58 15.21
CA VAL A 420 8.20 10.64 16.22
C VAL A 420 6.86 11.32 16.07
N GLU A 421 6.41 11.97 17.14
CA GLU A 421 5.37 12.99 17.07
C GLU A 421 6.01 14.37 17.20
N VAL A 422 5.57 15.31 16.37
CA VAL A 422 5.90 16.73 16.51
C VAL A 422 4.63 17.47 16.89
N SER A 423 4.76 18.39 17.86
CA SER A 423 3.67 19.17 18.46
C SER A 423 3.32 20.40 17.65
#